data_AF-A0A8T4KS99-F1
#
_entry.id   AF-A0A8T4KS99-F1
#
_cell.length_a   1.000
_cell.length_b   1.000
_cell.length_c   1.000
_cell.angle_alpha   90.00
_cell.angle_beta   90.00
_cell.angle_gamma   90.00
#
_symmetry.space_group_name_H-M   'P 1'
#
loop_
_entity.id
_entity.type
_entity.pdbx_description
1 polymer ?
#
loop_
_entity_poly.entity_id
_entity_poly.type
_entity_poly.pdbx_seq_one_letter_code
_entity_poly.pdbx_strand_id
1 'polypeptide(L)'
;MKSFSRHAKKRKKRNIAGRFFSLFEQLTLKQLLISFFVLIIFFGFLYNIFSYIPGNGLMGKSGLIKPGLEGIFDSIYFSAVTTSSLGYGDIAPMGLSRILIMFEVLLGLLFIGAFASKIISVKQDMMLEEVYKMSLDGQIRSLRSTLFLYRKDLEKSDIANPANMKILTINIRNIIAEMKVFFRRILKDNPGDHKIYIDLTLESINDTLKKIADKSTALKIPIERDVLNEIRLEVNEILRLVERAGVSQSRARNLEETMKLFESIR
;
A
#
# COMPACT_ATOMS: atom_id res chain seq x y z
N MET A 1 4.25 -22.81 -27.78
CA MET A 1 5.22 -23.07 -26.70
C MET A 1 6.47 -22.23 -26.98
N LYS A 2 6.89 -21.38 -26.03
CA LYS A 2 8.12 -20.55 -25.99
C LYS A 2 8.28 -19.41 -27.02
N SER A 3 7.71 -18.23 -26.74
CA SER A 3 8.31 -16.95 -27.18
C SER A 3 7.75 -15.72 -26.43
N PHE A 4 7.61 -15.80 -25.10
CA PHE A 4 7.27 -14.64 -24.27
C PHE A 4 8.02 -14.72 -22.93
N SER A 5 9.35 -14.70 -23.00
CA SER A 5 10.18 -14.49 -21.79
C SER A 5 11.49 -13.82 -22.16
N ARG A 6 11.44 -12.52 -22.47
CA ARG A 6 12.62 -11.65 -22.48
C ARG A 6 12.17 -10.20 -22.43
N HIS A 7 11.59 -9.81 -21.30
CA HIS A 7 11.52 -8.40 -20.92
C HIS A 7 12.12 -8.22 -19.52
N ALA A 8 13.10 -7.33 -19.49
CA ALA A 8 13.51 -6.52 -18.36
C ALA A 8 14.06 -7.22 -17.12
N LYS A 9 15.30 -7.70 -17.22
CA LYS A 9 16.25 -7.61 -16.09
C LYS A 9 17.50 -6.83 -16.52
N LYS A 10 17.31 -5.56 -16.90
CA LYS A 10 18.42 -4.59 -16.95
C LYS A 10 18.86 -4.35 -15.51
N ARG A 11 19.90 -5.07 -15.06
CA ARG A 11 20.65 -4.73 -13.84
C ARG A 11 21.22 -3.33 -14.03
N LYS A 12 20.54 -2.33 -13.48
CA LYS A 12 21.00 -0.93 -13.43
C LYS A 12 22.34 -0.95 -12.68
N LYS A 13 23.46 -0.67 -13.36
CA LYS A 13 24.76 -0.40 -12.72
C LYS A 13 24.50 0.76 -11.74
N ARG A 14 24.30 0.44 -10.47
CA ARG A 14 24.04 1.44 -9.42
C ARG A 14 25.36 2.18 -9.20
N ASN A 15 25.47 3.39 -9.76
CA ASN A 15 26.59 4.30 -9.52
C ASN A 15 26.78 4.51 -8.01
N ILE A 16 27.98 4.90 -7.56
CA ILE A 16 28.30 5.11 -6.13
C ILE A 16 27.26 6.02 -5.45
N ALA A 17 26.82 7.08 -6.14
CA ALA A 17 25.72 7.92 -5.69
C ALA A 17 24.42 7.14 -5.46
N GLY A 18 24.03 6.27 -6.39
CA GLY A 18 22.85 5.42 -6.26
C GLY A 18 22.97 4.34 -5.17
N ARG A 19 24.18 3.95 -4.77
CA ARG A 19 24.41 3.12 -3.58
C ARG A 19 24.27 3.96 -2.30
N PHE A 20 24.88 5.14 -2.26
CA PHE A 20 24.80 6.06 -1.12
C PHE A 20 23.34 6.45 -0.82
N PHE A 21 22.59 6.89 -1.83
CA PHE A 21 21.15 7.18 -1.69
C PHE A 21 20.37 5.94 -1.22
N SER A 22 20.68 4.75 -1.76
CA SER A 22 19.99 3.53 -1.33
C SER A 22 20.30 3.09 0.09
N LEU A 23 21.41 3.52 0.69
CA LEU A 23 21.70 3.28 2.10
C LEU A 23 20.79 4.13 2.98
N PHE A 24 20.65 5.43 2.69
CA PHE A 24 19.73 6.32 3.40
C PHE A 24 18.26 5.89 3.25
N GLU A 25 17.88 5.43 2.07
CA GLU A 25 16.51 4.97 1.76
C GLU A 25 16.09 3.74 2.58
N GLN A 26 17.04 2.84 2.86
CA GLN A 26 16.82 1.62 3.65
C GLN A 26 16.75 1.87 5.15
N LEU A 27 17.21 3.03 5.64
CA LEU A 27 17.13 3.36 7.06
C LEU A 27 15.67 3.64 7.48
N THR A 28 15.32 3.13 8.65
CA THR A 28 14.10 3.51 9.35
C THR A 28 14.22 4.92 9.92
N LEU A 29 13.10 5.59 10.19
CA LEU A 29 13.11 6.94 10.79
C LEU A 29 13.90 6.97 12.12
N LYS A 30 13.77 5.91 12.94
CA LYS A 30 14.52 5.76 14.19
C LYS A 30 16.02 5.66 13.96
N GLN A 31 16.45 4.87 12.98
CA GLN A 31 17.87 4.74 12.64
C GLN A 31 18.43 6.06 12.10
N LEU A 32 17.66 6.78 11.27
CA LEU A 32 18.05 8.09 10.75
C LEU A 32 18.26 9.10 11.89
N LEU A 33 17.34 9.13 12.87
CA LEU A 33 17.44 9.94 14.08
C LEU A 33 18.69 9.61 14.89
N ILE A 34 18.94 8.34 15.17
CA ILE A 34 20.13 7.90 15.90
C ILE A 34 21.40 8.31 15.15
N SER A 35 21.47 8.07 13.84
CA SER A 35 22.64 8.44 13.04
C SER A 35 22.90 9.95 12.98
N PHE A 36 21.84 10.78 13.07
CA PHE A 36 21.97 12.22 13.14
C PHE A 36 22.60 12.67 14.47
N PHE A 37 22.17 12.10 15.60
CA PHE A 37 22.83 12.36 16.89
C PHE A 37 24.26 11.83 16.94
N VAL A 38 24.52 10.66 16.34
CA VAL A 38 25.88 10.12 16.21
C VAL A 38 26.77 11.04 15.38
N LEU A 39 26.26 11.64 14.30
CA LEU A 39 26.98 12.63 13.50
C LEU A 39 27.40 13.83 14.35
N ILE A 40 26.48 14.40 15.12
CA ILE A 40 26.73 15.55 16.01
C ILE A 40 27.81 15.21 17.04
N ILE A 41 27.68 14.05 17.70
CA ILE A 41 28.66 13.62 18.69
C ILE A 41 30.03 13.41 18.02
N PHE A 42 30.07 12.76 16.86
CA PHE A 42 31.29 12.49 16.10
C PHE A 42 32.01 13.78 15.72
N PHE A 43 31.33 14.76 15.14
CA PHE A 43 31.94 16.05 14.81
C PHE A 43 32.33 16.85 16.06
N GLY A 44 31.54 16.81 17.13
CA GLY A 44 31.92 17.39 18.42
C GLY A 44 33.24 16.83 18.96
N PHE A 45 33.46 15.52 18.87
CA PHE A 45 34.76 14.91 19.21
C PHE A 45 35.88 15.35 18.26
N LEU A 46 35.62 15.45 16.94
CA LEU A 46 36.62 15.93 16.00
C LEU A 46 37.06 17.38 16.29
N TYR A 47 36.13 18.28 16.61
CA TYR A 47 36.46 19.65 17.00
C TYR A 47 37.26 19.73 18.30
N ASN A 48 36.94 18.88 19.28
CA ASN A 48 37.71 18.80 20.52
C ASN A 48 39.14 18.29 20.25
N ILE A 49 39.31 17.30 19.37
CA ILE A 49 40.62 16.79 18.95
C ILE A 49 41.41 17.88 18.22
N PHE A 50 40.78 18.63 17.31
CA PHE A 50 41.44 19.71 16.57
C PHE A 50 41.86 20.88 17.47
N SER A 51 41.20 21.04 18.63
CA SER A 51 41.55 22.05 19.63
C SER A 51 42.88 21.75 20.35
N TYR A 52 43.44 20.54 20.25
CA TYR A 52 44.81 20.26 20.69
C TYR A 52 45.87 20.87 19.76
N ILE A 53 45.51 21.22 18.53
CA ILE A 53 46.42 21.83 17.55
C ILE A 53 46.29 23.35 17.65
N PRO A 54 47.35 24.09 18.03
CA PRO A 54 47.31 25.54 18.15
C PRO A 54 46.79 26.20 16.85
N GLY A 55 45.83 27.11 16.99
CA GLY A 55 45.23 27.86 15.88
C GLY A 55 44.15 27.14 15.07
N ASN A 56 43.81 25.88 15.37
CA ASN A 56 42.90 25.05 14.55
C ASN A 56 41.61 24.60 15.24
N GLY A 57 41.37 24.98 16.50
CA GLY A 57 40.20 24.58 17.29
C GLY A 57 38.99 25.52 17.16
N LEU A 58 38.23 25.61 18.25
CA LEU A 58 37.07 26.50 18.38
C LEU A 58 37.40 27.75 19.21
N MET A 59 36.82 28.88 18.84
CA MET A 59 36.92 30.14 19.57
C MET A 59 35.55 30.56 20.06
N GLY A 60 35.39 30.68 21.38
CA GLY A 60 34.21 31.23 22.02
C GLY A 60 34.40 32.70 22.43
N LYS A 61 33.36 33.30 23.01
CA LYS A 61 33.40 34.70 23.48
C LYS A 61 34.48 34.98 24.54
N SER A 62 34.80 34.00 25.37
CA SER A 62 35.80 34.11 26.45
C SER A 62 37.21 33.70 26.00
N GLY A 63 37.43 33.43 24.71
CA GLY A 63 38.70 32.98 24.15
C GLY A 63 38.65 31.58 23.55
N LEU A 64 39.82 30.94 23.42
CA LEU A 64 39.94 29.60 22.85
C LEU A 64 39.27 28.55 23.75
N ILE A 65 38.48 27.68 23.15
CA ILE A 65 37.90 26.53 23.84
C ILE A 65 39.02 25.53 24.12
N LYS A 66 39.18 25.15 25.39
CA LYS A 66 40.22 24.23 25.81
C LYS A 66 39.91 22.80 25.35
N PRO A 67 40.93 22.02 24.95
CA PRO A 67 40.72 20.62 24.60
C PRO A 67 40.42 19.75 25.83
N GLY A 68 39.89 18.55 25.61
CA GLY A 68 39.54 17.59 26.67
C GLY A 68 38.14 17.79 27.24
N LEU A 69 37.91 17.29 28.46
CA LEU A 69 36.59 17.29 29.10
C LEU A 69 36.04 18.71 29.36
N GLU A 70 36.91 19.71 29.50
CA GLU A 70 36.49 21.09 29.72
C GLU A 70 35.77 21.69 28.48
N GLY A 71 36.19 21.33 27.26
CA GLY A 71 35.62 21.88 26.02
C GLY A 71 34.86 20.89 25.14
N ILE A 72 34.68 19.64 25.57
CA ILE A 72 33.95 18.64 24.77
C ILE A 72 32.46 19.02 24.64
N PHE A 73 31.86 19.56 25.70
CA PHE A 73 30.47 20.00 25.68
C PHE A 73 30.27 21.20 24.75
N ASP A 74 31.17 22.17 24.79
CA ASP A 74 31.16 23.31 23.85
C ASP A 74 31.34 22.86 22.40
N SER A 75 32.17 21.83 22.17
CA SER A 75 32.41 21.26 20.84
C SER A 75 31.19 20.51 20.30
N ILE A 76 30.52 19.71 21.14
CA ILE A 76 29.26 19.03 20.79
C ILE A 76 28.14 20.05 20.58
N TYR A 77 28.05 21.07 21.43
CA TYR A 77 27.10 22.16 21.27
C TYR A 77 27.31 22.89 19.94
N PHE A 78 28.56 23.24 19.61
CA PHE A 78 28.90 23.86 18.33
C PHE A 78 28.49 22.98 17.14
N SER A 79 28.78 21.67 17.20
CA SER A 79 28.37 20.72 16.18
C SER A 79 26.84 20.61 16.05
N ALA A 80 26.10 20.59 17.16
CA ALA A 80 24.65 20.56 17.16
C ALA A 80 24.05 21.82 16.52
N VAL A 81 24.54 22.99 16.88
CA VAL A 81 24.10 24.30 16.37
C VAL A 81 24.45 24.47 14.89
N THR A 82 25.62 23.99 14.45
CA THR A 82 26.06 24.01 13.06
C THR A 82 25.25 23.03 12.20
N THR A 83 25.13 21.77 12.62
CA THR A 83 24.38 20.72 11.89
C THR A 83 22.89 21.05 11.79
N SER A 84 22.31 21.69 12.82
CA SER A 84 20.91 22.17 12.80
C SER A 84 20.70 23.48 12.03
N SER A 85 21.75 24.07 11.45
CA SER A 85 21.74 25.36 10.76
C SER A 85 21.29 26.57 11.61
N LEU A 86 21.27 26.44 12.94
CA LEU A 86 20.94 27.56 13.84
C LEU A 86 22.03 28.62 13.85
N GLY A 87 23.30 28.21 13.98
CA GLY A 87 24.46 29.08 13.84
C GLY A 87 24.44 30.36 14.71
N TYR A 88 24.28 30.24 16.03
CA TYR A 88 24.19 31.40 16.94
C TYR A 88 25.37 32.37 16.87
N GLY A 89 26.54 31.93 16.38
CA GLY A 89 27.74 32.75 16.20
C GLY A 89 28.47 33.07 17.51
N ASP A 90 28.13 32.38 18.59
CA ASP A 90 28.79 32.44 19.90
C ASP A 90 30.09 31.64 19.97
N ILE A 91 30.19 30.58 19.17
CA ILE A 91 31.40 29.79 18.93
C ILE A 91 31.70 29.78 17.43
N ALA A 92 32.96 30.00 17.07
CA ALA A 92 33.41 30.01 15.68
C ALA A 92 34.64 29.10 15.47
N PRO A 93 34.76 28.47 14.30
CA PRO A 93 35.95 27.67 13.94
C PRO A 93 37.16 28.54 13.62
N MET A 94 38.34 27.98 13.91
CA MET A 94 39.60 28.52 13.43
C MET A 94 40.41 27.48 12.64
N GLY A 95 41.31 27.97 11.78
CA GLY A 95 42.22 27.13 11.01
C GLY A 95 41.52 25.99 10.27
N LEU A 96 42.01 24.77 10.45
CA LEU A 96 41.52 23.56 9.80
C LEU A 96 40.10 23.15 10.23
N SER A 97 39.59 23.59 11.38
CA SER A 97 38.19 23.32 11.77
C SER A 97 37.18 23.96 10.80
N ARG A 98 37.58 24.98 10.02
CA ARG A 98 36.74 25.54 8.95
C ARG A 98 36.44 24.52 7.86
N ILE A 99 37.41 23.66 7.54
CA ILE A 99 37.23 22.59 6.54
C ILE A 99 36.30 21.52 7.09
N LEU A 100 36.44 21.15 8.37
CA LEU A 100 35.54 20.19 9.01
C LEU A 100 34.08 20.61 8.96
N ILE A 101 33.80 21.90 9.20
CA ILE A 101 32.43 22.44 9.12
C ILE A 101 31.84 22.31 7.73
N MET A 102 32.64 22.52 6.68
CA MET A 102 32.15 22.35 5.31
C MET A 102 31.63 20.93 5.09
N PHE A 103 32.34 19.91 5.60
CA PHE A 103 31.88 18.53 5.54
C PHE A 103 30.68 18.26 6.45
N GLU A 104 30.69 18.78 7.67
CA GLU A 104 29.59 18.63 8.62
C GLU A 104 28.28 19.19 8.05
N VAL A 105 28.30 20.42 7.53
CA VAL A 105 27.13 21.08 6.97
C VAL A 105 26.60 20.33 5.76
N LEU A 106 27.47 19.83 4.87
CA LEU A 106 27.05 19.01 3.74
C LEU A 106 26.38 17.70 4.19
N LEU A 107 26.93 17.02 5.19
CA LEU A 107 26.34 15.80 5.74
C LEU A 107 25.02 16.11 6.46
N GLY A 108 24.97 17.15 7.28
CA GLY A 108 23.75 17.62 7.96
C GLY A 108 22.61 17.91 6.98
N LEU A 109 22.92 18.59 5.87
CA LEU A 109 21.95 18.86 4.82
C LEU A 109 21.41 17.57 4.17
N LEU A 110 22.27 16.58 3.94
CA LEU A 110 21.84 15.27 3.43
C LEU A 110 20.90 14.56 4.41
N PHE A 111 21.17 14.63 5.71
CA PHE A 111 20.28 14.07 6.74
C PHE A 111 18.92 14.78 6.76
N ILE A 112 18.87 16.10 6.72
CA ILE A 112 17.61 16.87 6.68
C ILE A 112 16.80 16.47 5.44
N GLY A 113 17.42 16.37 4.27
CA GLY A 113 16.77 15.90 3.05
C GLY A 113 16.24 14.46 3.17
N ALA A 114 16.98 13.57 3.82
CA ALA A 114 16.56 12.20 4.08
C ALA A 114 15.35 12.14 5.03
N PHE A 115 15.30 12.98 6.07
CA PHE A 115 14.14 13.06 6.97
C PHE A 115 12.88 13.48 6.21
N ALA A 116 12.97 14.56 5.42
CA ALA A 116 11.86 15.05 4.62
C ALA A 116 11.35 13.97 3.66
N SER A 117 12.27 13.31 2.93
CA SER A 117 11.93 12.23 2.01
C SER A 117 11.23 11.06 2.72
N LYS A 118 11.69 10.68 3.93
CA LYS A 118 11.08 9.58 4.68
C LYS A 118 9.66 9.91 5.13
N ILE A 119 9.42 11.13 5.62
CA ILE A 119 8.08 11.58 6.03
C ILE A 119 7.13 11.56 4.83
N ILE A 120 7.60 12.03 3.67
CA ILE A 120 6.82 12.02 2.44
C ILE A 120 6.51 10.59 2.00
N SER A 121 7.48 9.68 2.01
CA SER A 121 7.28 8.27 1.65
C SER A 121 6.23 7.60 2.53
N VAL A 122 6.30 7.79 3.85
CA VAL A 122 5.30 7.22 4.78
C VAL A 122 3.90 7.76 4.47
N LYS A 123 3.79 9.06 4.16
CA LYS A 123 2.51 9.67 3.77
C LYS A 123 1.99 9.10 2.45
N GLN A 124 2.87 8.87 1.47
CA GLN A 124 2.52 8.28 0.18
C GLN A 124 2.01 6.85 0.33
N ASP A 125 2.68 6.03 1.16
CA ASP A 125 2.27 4.64 1.41
C ASP A 125 0.87 4.58 2.04
N MET A 126 0.58 5.46 3.02
CA MET A 126 -0.76 5.58 3.61
C MET A 126 -1.82 6.04 2.59
N MET A 127 -1.50 7.03 1.75
CA MET A 127 -2.42 7.48 0.71
C MET A 127 -2.73 6.37 -0.30
N LEU A 128 -1.73 5.59 -0.69
CA LEU A 128 -1.91 4.48 -1.63
C LEU A 128 -2.83 3.41 -1.07
N GLU A 129 -2.67 3.06 0.22
CA GLU A 129 -3.56 2.12 0.90
C GLU A 129 -5.00 2.64 0.93
N GLU A 130 -5.19 3.92 1.22
CA GLU A 130 -6.51 4.55 1.27
C GLU A 130 -7.16 4.62 -0.12
N VAL A 131 -6.41 4.97 -1.16
CA VAL A 131 -6.88 4.95 -2.55
C VAL A 131 -7.29 3.53 -2.98
N TYR A 132 -6.51 2.53 -2.58
CA TYR A 132 -6.85 1.13 -2.83
C TYR A 132 -8.17 0.75 -2.14
N LYS A 133 -8.35 1.10 -0.86
CA LYS A 133 -9.60 0.87 -0.13
C LYS A 133 -10.77 1.57 -0.81
N MET A 134 -10.66 2.85 -1.13
CA MET A 134 -11.69 3.60 -1.87
C MET A 134 -12.07 2.94 -3.21
N SER A 135 -11.09 2.39 -3.94
CA SER A 135 -11.32 1.69 -5.20
C SER A 135 -12.12 0.39 -5.02
N LEU A 136 -11.78 -0.43 -4.01
CA LEU A 136 -12.55 -1.63 -3.67
C LEU A 136 -13.98 -1.26 -3.32
N ASP A 137 -14.11 -0.28 -2.45
CA ASP A 137 -15.37 0.23 -1.93
C ASP A 137 -16.26 0.78 -3.07
N GLY A 138 -15.66 1.49 -4.03
CA GLY A 138 -16.30 1.94 -5.27
C GLY A 138 -16.74 0.79 -6.18
N GLN A 139 -15.90 -0.23 -6.37
CA GLN A 139 -16.24 -1.42 -7.15
C GLN A 139 -17.42 -2.16 -6.52
N ILE A 140 -17.42 -2.35 -5.21
CA ILE A 140 -18.52 -3.00 -4.47
C ILE A 140 -19.82 -2.19 -4.56
N ARG A 141 -19.74 -0.86 -4.42
CA ARG A 141 -20.93 0.01 -4.57
C ARG A 141 -21.51 -0.05 -5.99
N SER A 142 -20.67 0.06 -7.01
CA SER A 142 -21.08 -0.05 -8.42
C SER A 142 -21.74 -1.40 -8.68
N LEU A 143 -21.09 -2.48 -8.25
CA LEU A 143 -21.57 -3.84 -8.39
C LEU A 143 -22.94 -4.06 -7.76
N ARG A 144 -23.11 -3.62 -6.51
CA ARG A 144 -24.38 -3.74 -5.80
C ARG A 144 -25.47 -2.93 -6.48
N SER A 145 -25.12 -1.76 -7.02
CA SER A 145 -26.05 -0.91 -7.76
C SER A 145 -26.51 -1.59 -9.05
N THR A 146 -25.58 -2.16 -9.83
CA THR A 146 -25.89 -2.95 -11.04
C THR A 146 -26.77 -4.15 -10.72
N LEU A 147 -26.40 -4.95 -9.71
CA LEU A 147 -27.20 -6.09 -9.27
C LEU A 147 -28.58 -5.68 -8.71
N PHE A 148 -28.67 -4.54 -8.04
CA PHE A 148 -29.94 -4.01 -7.56
C PHE A 148 -30.85 -3.60 -8.70
N LEU A 149 -30.34 -2.84 -9.69
CA LEU A 149 -31.09 -2.46 -10.89
C LEU A 149 -31.56 -3.70 -11.65
N TYR A 150 -30.69 -4.69 -11.78
CA TYR A 150 -31.04 -5.97 -12.39
C TYR A 150 -32.17 -6.68 -11.63
N ARG A 151 -32.06 -6.77 -10.30
CA ARG A 151 -33.12 -7.35 -9.47
C ARG A 151 -34.44 -6.58 -9.58
N LYS A 152 -34.40 -5.28 -9.85
CA LYS A 152 -35.59 -4.46 -10.13
C LYS A 152 -36.13 -4.72 -11.52
N ASP A 153 -35.26 -4.90 -12.52
CA ASP A 153 -35.68 -5.27 -13.86
C ASP A 153 -36.45 -6.59 -13.84
N LEU A 154 -35.99 -7.60 -13.07
CA LEU A 154 -36.70 -8.88 -12.81
C LEU A 154 -38.17 -8.75 -12.38
N GLU A 155 -38.58 -7.61 -11.85
CA GLU A 155 -39.98 -7.38 -11.44
C GLU A 155 -40.89 -6.96 -12.60
N LYS A 156 -40.32 -6.45 -13.70
CA LYS A 156 -41.07 -5.96 -14.86
C LYS A 156 -41.80 -7.09 -15.60
N SER A 157 -42.95 -6.77 -16.19
CA SER A 157 -43.80 -7.68 -16.98
C SER A 157 -43.09 -8.27 -18.19
N ASP A 158 -42.17 -7.52 -18.78
CA ASP A 158 -41.56 -7.80 -20.08
C ASP A 158 -40.64 -9.02 -20.04
N ILE A 159 -40.30 -9.50 -18.83
CA ILE A 159 -39.46 -10.68 -18.58
C ILE A 159 -40.24 -11.99 -18.70
N ALA A 160 -41.58 -11.92 -18.80
CA ALA A 160 -42.38 -13.06 -19.25
C ALA A 160 -42.00 -13.54 -20.66
N ASN A 161 -41.27 -12.72 -21.44
CA ASN A 161 -40.67 -13.15 -22.69
C ASN A 161 -39.37 -13.97 -22.43
N PRO A 162 -39.29 -15.24 -22.87
CA PRO A 162 -38.09 -16.07 -22.73
C PRO A 162 -36.80 -15.45 -23.27
N ALA A 163 -36.87 -14.66 -24.36
CA ALA A 163 -35.70 -13.99 -24.92
C ALA A 163 -35.13 -12.94 -23.97
N ASN A 164 -36.00 -12.17 -23.30
CA ASN A 164 -35.59 -11.17 -22.32
C ASN A 164 -34.99 -11.85 -21.07
N MET A 165 -35.59 -12.94 -20.61
CA MET A 165 -35.05 -13.75 -19.52
C MET A 165 -33.66 -14.31 -19.85
N LYS A 166 -33.43 -14.76 -21.08
CA LYS A 166 -32.12 -15.23 -21.55
C LYS A 166 -31.06 -14.13 -21.51
N ILE A 167 -31.34 -12.97 -22.12
CA ILE A 167 -30.41 -11.82 -22.13
C ILE A 167 -30.03 -11.43 -20.70
N LEU A 168 -31.04 -11.36 -19.84
CA LEU A 168 -30.87 -11.07 -18.42
C LEU A 168 -29.89 -12.08 -17.82
N THR A 169 -30.14 -13.38 -17.96
CA THR A 169 -29.32 -14.42 -17.33
C THR A 169 -27.86 -14.41 -17.83
N ILE A 170 -27.63 -14.12 -19.12
CA ILE A 170 -26.29 -13.92 -19.68
C ILE A 170 -25.56 -12.72 -19.04
N ASN A 171 -26.26 -11.60 -18.83
CA ASN A 171 -25.67 -10.44 -18.18
C ASN A 171 -25.23 -10.77 -16.74
N ILE A 172 -25.98 -11.61 -16.02
CA ILE A 172 -25.56 -12.07 -14.70
C ILE A 172 -24.34 -12.96 -14.75
N ARG A 173 -24.27 -13.87 -15.71
CA ARG A 173 -23.06 -14.67 -15.91
C ARG A 173 -21.84 -13.78 -16.10
N ASN A 174 -21.95 -12.72 -16.90
CA ASN A 174 -20.85 -11.77 -17.12
C ASN A 174 -20.48 -11.02 -15.84
N ILE A 175 -21.47 -10.56 -15.07
CA ILE A 175 -21.25 -9.91 -13.78
C ILE A 175 -20.55 -10.85 -12.79
N ILE A 176 -20.97 -12.11 -12.69
CA ILE A 176 -20.33 -13.09 -11.79
C ILE A 176 -18.90 -13.38 -12.26
N ALA A 177 -18.64 -13.44 -13.56
CA ALA A 177 -17.28 -13.61 -14.09
C ALA A 177 -16.37 -12.41 -13.76
N GLU A 178 -16.89 -11.18 -13.83
CA GLU A 178 -16.17 -9.98 -13.38
C GLU A 178 -15.87 -10.04 -11.87
N MET A 179 -16.86 -10.45 -11.07
CA MET A 179 -16.67 -10.65 -9.64
C MET A 179 -15.61 -11.70 -9.34
N LYS A 180 -15.56 -12.79 -10.09
CA LYS A 180 -14.51 -13.78 -9.92
C LYS A 180 -13.11 -13.17 -10.06
N VAL A 181 -12.90 -12.32 -11.06
CA VAL A 181 -11.62 -11.62 -11.25
C VAL A 181 -11.31 -10.72 -10.05
N PHE A 182 -12.33 -10.03 -9.51
CA PHE A 182 -12.22 -9.24 -8.29
C PHE A 182 -11.81 -10.09 -7.09
N PHE A 183 -12.49 -11.20 -6.82
CA PHE A 183 -12.17 -12.13 -5.72
C PHE A 183 -10.75 -12.67 -5.82
N ARG A 184 -10.32 -13.07 -7.02
CA ARG A 184 -8.96 -13.55 -7.27
C ARG A 184 -7.91 -12.50 -6.93
N ARG A 185 -8.24 -11.20 -7.08
CA ARG A 185 -7.35 -10.09 -6.71
C ARG A 185 -7.28 -9.90 -5.20
N ILE A 186 -8.44 -9.76 -4.53
CA ILE A 186 -8.48 -9.40 -3.10
C ILE A 186 -8.09 -10.56 -2.17
N LEU A 187 -8.30 -11.81 -2.57
CA LEU A 187 -7.98 -12.97 -1.75
C LEU A 187 -6.50 -13.38 -1.82
N LYS A 188 -5.70 -12.78 -2.71
CA LYS A 188 -4.30 -13.13 -2.91
C LYS A 188 -3.37 -12.56 -1.83
N ASP A 189 -3.66 -11.34 -1.37
CA ASP A 189 -2.73 -10.59 -0.53
C ASP A 189 -3.10 -10.70 0.96
N ASN A 190 -4.26 -10.18 1.37
CA ASN A 190 -4.75 -10.25 2.74
C ASN A 190 -6.28 -10.47 2.77
N PRO A 191 -6.75 -11.74 2.76
CA PRO A 191 -8.18 -12.02 2.68
C PRO A 191 -8.97 -11.54 3.91
N GLY A 192 -8.34 -11.50 5.09
CA GLY A 192 -8.95 -11.03 6.34
C GLY A 192 -9.35 -9.55 6.29
N ASP A 193 -8.48 -8.69 5.75
CA ASP A 193 -8.69 -7.25 5.63
C ASP A 193 -9.87 -6.90 4.71
N HIS A 194 -10.26 -7.85 3.85
CA HIS A 194 -11.32 -7.68 2.86
C HIS A 194 -12.59 -8.47 3.18
N LYS A 195 -12.68 -9.10 4.36
CA LYS A 195 -13.80 -9.96 4.75
C LYS A 195 -15.17 -9.28 4.57
N ILE A 196 -15.29 -8.01 4.95
CA ILE A 196 -16.55 -7.25 4.80
C ILE A 196 -16.94 -7.13 3.32
N TYR A 197 -16.00 -6.79 2.44
CA TYR A 197 -16.25 -6.68 1.00
C TYR A 197 -16.63 -8.04 0.39
N ILE A 198 -15.96 -9.10 0.82
CA ILE A 198 -16.25 -10.48 0.42
C ILE A 198 -17.68 -10.85 0.82
N ASP A 199 -18.03 -10.67 2.09
CA ASP A 199 -19.36 -10.99 2.62
C ASP A 199 -20.46 -10.25 1.86
N LEU A 200 -20.30 -8.93 1.65
CA LEU A 200 -21.26 -8.10 0.93
C LEU A 200 -21.42 -8.53 -0.53
N THR A 201 -20.33 -8.97 -1.17
CA THR A 201 -20.39 -9.42 -2.57
C THR A 201 -21.07 -10.77 -2.68
N LEU A 202 -20.70 -11.74 -1.84
CA LEU A 202 -21.33 -13.06 -1.80
C LEU A 202 -22.84 -12.94 -1.52
N GLU A 203 -23.23 -12.08 -0.58
CA GLU A 203 -24.63 -11.79 -0.28
C GLU A 203 -25.36 -11.19 -1.50
N SER A 204 -24.75 -10.22 -2.17
CA SER A 204 -25.35 -9.60 -3.36
C SER A 204 -25.53 -10.61 -4.51
N ILE A 205 -24.56 -11.50 -4.74
CA ILE A 205 -24.69 -12.60 -5.73
C ILE A 205 -25.84 -13.52 -5.32
N ASN A 206 -25.83 -13.98 -4.07
CA ASN A 206 -26.79 -14.92 -3.52
C ASN A 206 -28.23 -14.42 -3.69
N ASP A 207 -28.49 -13.19 -3.27
CA ASP A 207 -29.82 -12.58 -3.38
C ASP A 207 -30.28 -12.44 -4.84
N THR A 208 -29.33 -12.15 -5.73
CA THR A 208 -29.64 -11.98 -7.15
C THR A 208 -29.97 -13.32 -7.79
N LEU A 209 -29.14 -14.35 -7.59
CA LEU A 209 -29.39 -15.70 -8.09
C LEU A 209 -30.70 -16.26 -7.56
N LYS A 210 -30.97 -16.10 -6.25
CA LYS A 210 -32.23 -16.52 -5.64
C LYS A 210 -33.43 -15.85 -6.31
N LYS A 211 -33.38 -14.53 -6.54
CA LYS A 211 -34.48 -13.80 -7.17
C LYS A 211 -34.75 -14.22 -8.61
N ILE A 212 -33.70 -14.50 -9.40
CA ILE A 212 -33.86 -15.08 -10.74
C ILE A 212 -34.54 -16.44 -10.62
N ALA A 213 -34.08 -17.27 -9.68
CA ALA A 213 -34.58 -18.61 -9.45
C ALA A 213 -36.09 -18.58 -9.24
N ASP A 214 -36.52 -17.79 -8.25
CA ASP A 214 -37.91 -17.61 -7.87
C ASP A 214 -38.76 -17.11 -9.05
N LYS A 215 -38.23 -16.14 -9.83
CA LYS A 215 -38.94 -15.58 -10.98
C LYS A 215 -39.06 -16.57 -12.14
N SER A 216 -38.00 -17.30 -12.45
CA SER A 216 -37.96 -18.33 -13.48
C SER A 216 -38.99 -19.44 -13.19
N THR A 217 -39.02 -19.92 -11.94
CA THR A 217 -40.00 -20.91 -11.49
C THR A 217 -41.43 -20.37 -11.54
N ALA A 218 -41.67 -19.14 -11.07
CA ALA A 218 -43.01 -18.54 -11.09
C ALA A 218 -43.57 -18.36 -12.50
N LEU A 219 -42.71 -17.98 -13.46
CA LEU A 219 -43.10 -17.79 -14.87
C LEU A 219 -43.07 -19.09 -15.68
N LYS A 220 -42.57 -20.20 -15.12
CA LYS A 220 -42.32 -21.47 -15.82
C LYS A 220 -41.45 -21.29 -17.08
N ILE A 221 -40.49 -20.36 -17.02
CA ILE A 221 -39.53 -20.11 -18.11
C ILE A 221 -38.21 -20.76 -17.70
N PRO A 222 -37.79 -21.87 -18.31
CA PRO A 222 -36.54 -22.54 -17.95
C PRO A 222 -35.34 -21.69 -18.36
N ILE A 223 -34.26 -21.78 -17.58
CA ILE A 223 -32.97 -21.18 -17.92
C ILE A 223 -32.20 -22.16 -18.80
N GLU A 224 -31.63 -21.66 -19.90
CA GLU A 224 -30.85 -22.51 -20.80
C GLU A 224 -29.68 -23.19 -20.07
N ARG A 225 -29.48 -24.49 -20.35
CA ARG A 225 -28.53 -25.33 -19.61
C ARG A 225 -27.08 -24.87 -19.73
N ASP A 226 -26.69 -24.35 -20.88
CA ASP A 226 -25.36 -23.78 -21.13
C ASP A 226 -25.10 -22.58 -20.22
N VAL A 227 -26.02 -21.61 -20.16
CA VAL A 227 -25.91 -20.43 -19.28
C VAL A 227 -25.85 -20.85 -17.81
N LEU A 228 -26.70 -21.80 -17.41
CA LEU A 228 -26.71 -22.34 -16.06
C LEU A 228 -25.36 -23.00 -15.69
N ASN A 229 -24.78 -23.77 -16.61
CA ASN A 229 -23.47 -24.40 -16.42
C ASN A 229 -22.34 -23.38 -16.29
N GLU A 230 -22.38 -22.29 -17.07
CA GLU A 230 -21.38 -21.22 -16.99
C GLU A 230 -21.47 -20.48 -15.65
N ILE A 231 -22.68 -20.08 -15.22
CA ILE A 231 -22.90 -19.47 -13.90
C ILE A 231 -22.34 -20.38 -12.80
N ARG A 232 -22.63 -21.68 -12.87
CA ARG A 232 -22.14 -22.67 -11.91
C ARG A 232 -20.62 -22.72 -11.85
N LEU A 233 -19.94 -22.73 -13.01
CA LEU A 233 -18.48 -22.75 -13.06
C LEU A 233 -17.89 -21.50 -12.40
N GLU A 234 -18.44 -20.34 -12.71
CA GLU A 234 -17.99 -19.06 -12.17
C GLU A 234 -18.21 -18.97 -10.64
N VAL A 235 -19.40 -19.33 -10.15
CA VAL A 235 -19.71 -19.33 -8.71
C VAL A 235 -18.87 -20.35 -7.95
N ASN A 236 -18.71 -21.56 -8.48
CA ASN A 236 -17.87 -22.58 -7.84
C ASN A 236 -16.40 -22.15 -7.76
N GLU A 237 -15.90 -21.40 -8.74
CA GLU A 237 -14.56 -20.85 -8.66
C GLU A 237 -14.44 -19.79 -7.57
N ILE A 238 -15.44 -18.91 -7.42
CA ILE A 238 -15.52 -17.93 -6.32
C ILE A 238 -15.54 -18.65 -4.97
N LEU A 239 -16.40 -19.65 -4.79
CA LEU A 239 -16.52 -20.43 -3.55
C LEU A 239 -15.19 -21.09 -3.19
N ARG A 240 -14.50 -21.71 -4.15
CA ARG A 240 -13.16 -22.31 -3.95
C ARG A 240 -12.13 -21.28 -3.52
N LEU A 241 -12.16 -20.06 -4.08
CA LEU A 241 -11.23 -19.00 -3.67
C LEU A 241 -11.48 -18.59 -2.22
N VAL A 242 -12.75 -18.41 -1.83
CA VAL A 242 -13.15 -18.02 -0.47
C VAL A 242 -12.81 -19.12 0.55
N GLU A 243 -13.08 -20.38 0.19
CA GLU A 243 -12.74 -21.56 1.01
C GLU A 243 -11.24 -21.65 1.27
N ARG A 244 -10.41 -21.55 0.22
CA ARG A 244 -8.94 -21.55 0.34
C ARG A 244 -8.41 -20.43 1.23
N ALA A 245 -9.08 -19.29 1.22
CA ALA A 245 -8.70 -18.14 2.04
C ALA A 245 -9.19 -18.24 3.49
N GLY A 246 -10.06 -19.21 3.82
CA GLY A 246 -10.56 -19.43 5.18
C GLY A 246 -11.47 -18.31 5.71
N VAL A 247 -12.00 -17.44 4.85
CA VAL A 247 -12.85 -16.30 5.22
C VAL A 247 -14.30 -16.53 4.78
N SER A 248 -15.25 -15.78 5.35
CA SER A 248 -16.64 -15.71 4.86
C SER A 248 -17.38 -17.04 4.66
N GLN A 249 -17.02 -18.09 5.41
CA GLN A 249 -17.51 -19.46 5.24
C GLN A 249 -19.03 -19.60 5.38
N SER A 250 -19.67 -18.78 6.21
CA SER A 250 -21.14 -18.78 6.32
C SER A 250 -21.81 -18.24 5.06
N ARG A 251 -21.29 -17.16 4.47
CA ARG A 251 -21.83 -16.57 3.24
C ARG A 251 -21.58 -17.47 2.02
N ALA A 252 -20.42 -18.13 1.98
CA ALA A 252 -20.10 -19.13 0.97
C ALA A 252 -21.11 -20.30 1.00
N ARG A 253 -21.43 -20.83 2.19
CA ARG A 253 -22.43 -21.91 2.35
C ARG A 253 -23.81 -21.50 1.84
N ASN A 254 -24.30 -20.31 2.20
CA ASN A 254 -25.59 -19.82 1.71
C ASN A 254 -25.64 -19.75 0.17
N LEU A 255 -24.56 -19.25 -0.45
CA LEU A 255 -24.46 -19.18 -1.90
C LEU A 255 -24.42 -20.57 -2.55
N GLU A 256 -23.74 -21.54 -1.94
CA GLU A 256 -23.72 -22.93 -2.40
C GLU A 256 -25.13 -23.57 -2.35
N GLU A 257 -25.89 -23.32 -1.28
CA GLU A 257 -27.28 -23.78 -1.16
C GLU A 257 -28.17 -23.16 -2.23
N THR A 258 -28.06 -21.85 -2.46
CA THR A 258 -28.78 -21.16 -3.53
C THR A 258 -28.42 -21.72 -4.90
N MET A 259 -27.16 -22.07 -5.15
CA MET A 259 -26.75 -22.70 -6.41
C MET A 259 -27.41 -24.06 -6.62
N LYS A 260 -27.55 -24.90 -5.58
CA LYS A 260 -28.25 -26.19 -5.67
C LYS A 260 -29.72 -26.00 -6.04
N LEU A 261 -30.39 -24.99 -5.47
CA LEU A 261 -31.75 -24.62 -5.84
C LEU A 261 -31.81 -24.12 -7.28
N PHE A 262 -30.89 -23.24 -7.67
CA PHE A 262 -30.80 -22.66 -9.00
C PHE A 262 -30.65 -23.73 -10.08
N GLU A 263 -29.88 -24.79 -9.80
CA GLU A 263 -29.68 -25.93 -10.69
C GLU A 263 -30.93 -26.79 -10.91
N SER A 264 -31.90 -26.74 -9.99
CA SER A 264 -33.15 -27.51 -10.10
C SER A 264 -34.13 -26.92 -11.12
N ILE A 265 -33.89 -25.71 -11.63
CA ILE A 265 -34.79 -24.95 -12.52
C ILE A 265 -34.61 -25.35 -14.00
N ARG A 266 -34.46 -26.66 -14.25
CA ARG A 266 -34.31 -27.21 -15.60
C ARG A 266 -35.57 -27.13 -16.45
#